data_AF-A0A955HVZ5-F1
#
_entry.id   AF-A0A955HVZ5-F1
#
_cell.length_a   1.000
_cell.length_b   1.000
_cell.length_c   1.000
_cell.angle_alpha   90.00
_cell.angle_beta   90.00
_cell.angle_gamma   90.00
#
_symmetry.space_group_name_H-M   'P 1'
#
loop_
_entity.id
_entity.type
_entity.pdbx_description
1 polymer ?
#
loop_
_entity_poly.entity_id
_entity_poly.type
_entity_poly.pdbx_seq_one_letter_code
_entity_poly.pdbx_strand_id
1 'polypeptide(L)'
;MKYEDELKKMTGMAGQPVQNMAGNAQKTVSNIIKLALIVPIVIMLITGVAVFLFVGNIDNFGMDLAQQFLGDEADRIQQTTEFSGNPAAFDVLAMLPEAQAYAGEGAQLSEIDSYFVSADGTQNFAADYEPPARTTYTFIKTVPPPENAPPTGVDEYYQQIKVEALNPGETRHITSRGGSVNLDYWVTNKGFIRSIGSPTARAPGEFIDAPSCSFADIWQKAIETGVSSEAAANITYDEDGYRFQISTLGVWLEFDQDCNLTLDMNNLGR
;
A
#
# COMPACT_ATOMS: atom_id res chain seq x y z
N MET A 1 31.42 -53.04 -81.91
CA MET A 1 31.53 -53.47 -80.50
C MET A 1 31.63 -52.27 -79.56
N LYS A 2 30.64 -51.37 -79.57
CA LYS A 2 30.60 -50.16 -78.71
C LYS A 2 29.16 -49.76 -78.36
N TYR A 3 28.28 -50.77 -78.27
CA TYR A 3 26.84 -50.58 -78.08
C TYR A 3 26.25 -51.47 -76.98
N GLU A 4 26.98 -52.48 -76.49
CA GLU A 4 26.50 -53.34 -75.39
C GLU A 4 26.87 -52.84 -73.99
N ASP A 5 27.82 -51.90 -73.88
CA ASP A 5 28.25 -51.34 -72.58
C ASP A 5 27.38 -50.16 -72.09
N GLU A 6 26.61 -49.51 -72.97
CA GLU A 6 25.70 -48.42 -72.56
C GLU A 6 24.34 -48.93 -72.06
N LEU A 7 23.91 -50.13 -72.46
CA LEU A 7 22.62 -50.69 -72.05
C LEU A 7 22.59 -51.20 -70.60
N LYS A 8 23.76 -51.54 -70.02
CA LYS A 8 23.85 -51.88 -68.58
C LYS A 8 23.85 -50.65 -67.66
N LYS A 9 24.09 -49.44 -68.17
CA LYS A 9 24.11 -48.23 -67.36
C LYS A 9 22.72 -47.60 -67.16
N MET A 10 21.75 -47.96 -68.01
CA MET A 10 20.39 -47.38 -67.95
C MET A 10 19.36 -48.20 -67.16
N THR A 11 19.69 -49.43 -66.73
CA THR A 11 18.75 -50.31 -65.99
C THR A 11 18.96 -50.28 -64.47
N GLY A 12 19.91 -49.50 -63.95
CA GLY A 12 20.25 -49.44 -62.51
C GLY A 12 19.56 -48.35 -61.67
N MET A 13 18.62 -47.57 -62.22
CA MET A 13 18.03 -46.40 -61.52
C MET A 13 16.49 -46.47 -61.37
N ALA A 14 15.92 -47.67 -61.26
CA ALA A 14 14.49 -47.84 -60.95
C ALA A 14 14.33 -48.55 -59.61
N GLY A 15 14.54 -47.81 -58.50
CA GLY A 15 14.41 -48.39 -57.17
C GLY A 15 14.81 -47.47 -56.03
N GLN A 16 14.24 -46.27 -55.96
CA GLN A 16 14.16 -45.55 -54.68
C GLN A 16 12.69 -45.32 -54.31
N PRO A 17 12.29 -45.68 -53.07
CA PRO A 17 10.90 -45.70 -52.66
C PRO A 17 10.34 -44.29 -52.47
N VAL A 18 9.16 -44.04 -53.02
CA VAL A 18 8.34 -42.82 -52.86
C VAL A 18 7.74 -42.72 -51.44
N GLN A 19 8.42 -43.22 -50.41
CA GLN A 19 7.92 -43.23 -49.02
C GLN A 19 8.35 -42.00 -48.20
N ASN A 20 9.25 -41.16 -48.70
CA ASN A 20 9.77 -40.02 -47.93
C ASN A 20 9.09 -38.66 -48.17
N MET A 21 8.11 -38.55 -49.08
CA MET A 21 7.42 -37.27 -49.32
C MET A 21 6.12 -37.12 -48.52
N ALA A 22 5.48 -38.21 -48.09
CA ALA A 22 4.25 -38.14 -47.28
C ALA A 22 4.53 -37.77 -45.80
N GLY A 23 5.67 -38.21 -45.25
CA GLY A 23 6.01 -37.94 -43.84
C GLY A 23 6.32 -36.47 -43.53
N ASN A 24 6.94 -35.74 -44.46
CA ASN A 24 7.26 -34.32 -44.25
C ASN A 24 6.05 -33.40 -44.43
N ALA A 25 5.13 -33.70 -45.35
CA ALA A 25 3.91 -32.93 -45.49
C ALA A 25 3.03 -33.03 -44.23
N GLN A 26 2.93 -34.22 -43.64
CA GLN A 26 2.13 -34.45 -42.42
C GLN A 26 2.75 -33.78 -41.17
N LYS A 27 4.09 -33.71 -41.10
CA LYS A 27 4.81 -33.00 -40.02
C LYS A 27 4.64 -31.47 -40.13
N THR A 28 4.65 -30.92 -41.34
CA THR A 28 4.44 -29.49 -41.57
C THR A 28 3.00 -29.07 -41.26
N VAL A 29 2.00 -29.87 -41.65
CA VAL A 29 0.58 -29.58 -41.33
C VAL A 29 0.32 -29.70 -39.82
N SER A 30 0.93 -30.67 -39.13
CA SER A 30 0.80 -30.80 -37.66
C SER A 30 1.39 -29.60 -36.90
N ASN A 31 2.56 -29.08 -37.34
CA ASN A 31 3.17 -27.91 -36.72
C ASN A 31 2.38 -26.63 -36.98
N ILE A 32 1.77 -26.47 -38.16
CA ILE A 32 0.91 -25.32 -38.46
C ILE A 32 -0.36 -25.34 -37.59
N ILE A 33 -0.98 -26.50 -37.39
CA ILE A 33 -2.18 -26.63 -36.51
C ILE A 33 -1.82 -26.34 -35.05
N LYS A 34 -0.65 -26.78 -34.57
CA LYS A 34 -0.18 -26.46 -33.21
C LYS A 34 0.08 -24.96 -33.03
N LEU A 35 0.69 -24.29 -34.03
CA LEU A 35 0.90 -22.84 -33.98
C LEU A 35 -0.42 -22.07 -33.98
N ALA A 36 -1.38 -22.49 -34.81
CA ALA A 36 -2.69 -21.84 -34.92
C ALA A 36 -3.53 -21.93 -33.62
N LEU A 37 -3.30 -22.95 -32.79
CA LEU A 37 -3.96 -23.10 -31.48
C LEU A 37 -3.25 -22.33 -30.35
N ILE A 38 -1.92 -22.23 -30.38
CA ILE A 38 -1.14 -21.59 -29.31
C ILE A 38 -1.18 -20.05 -29.42
N VAL A 39 -1.11 -19.51 -30.64
CA VAL A 39 -1.09 -18.06 -30.87
C VAL A 39 -2.31 -17.32 -30.28
N PRO A 40 -3.57 -17.74 -30.48
CA PRO A 40 -4.71 -17.03 -29.90
C PRO A 40 -4.75 -17.12 -28.37
N ILE A 41 -4.27 -18.21 -27.76
CA ILE A 41 -4.19 -18.36 -26.30
C ILE A 41 -3.12 -17.41 -25.73
N VAL A 42 -1.96 -17.31 -26.37
CA VAL A 42 -0.91 -16.37 -25.96
C VAL A 42 -1.36 -14.93 -26.15
N ILE A 43 -2.06 -14.60 -27.24
CA ILE A 43 -2.63 -13.26 -27.44
C ILE A 43 -3.70 -12.97 -26.38
N MET A 44 -4.60 -13.90 -26.05
CA MET A 44 -5.60 -13.71 -24.99
C MET A 44 -4.97 -13.56 -23.61
N LEU A 45 -3.86 -14.25 -23.33
CA LEU A 45 -3.09 -14.08 -22.09
C LEU A 45 -2.41 -12.71 -22.05
N ILE A 46 -1.80 -12.26 -23.15
CA ILE A 46 -1.13 -10.95 -23.21
C ILE A 46 -2.15 -9.80 -23.13
N THR A 47 -3.27 -9.88 -23.87
CA THR A 47 -4.30 -8.85 -23.82
C THR A 47 -5.10 -8.90 -22.52
N GLY A 48 -5.35 -10.09 -21.96
CA GLY A 48 -5.96 -10.24 -20.63
C GLY A 48 -5.10 -9.62 -19.52
N VAL A 49 -3.78 -9.86 -19.55
CA VAL A 49 -2.84 -9.22 -18.61
C VAL A 49 -2.76 -7.71 -18.84
N ALA A 50 -2.71 -7.24 -20.09
CA ALA A 50 -2.67 -5.81 -20.38
C ALA A 50 -3.95 -5.07 -19.95
N VAL A 51 -5.13 -5.67 -20.18
CA VAL A 51 -6.42 -5.09 -19.74
C VAL A 51 -6.54 -5.14 -18.22
N PHE A 52 -6.06 -6.20 -17.55
CA PHE A 52 -6.03 -6.28 -16.09
C PHE A 52 -5.09 -5.22 -15.48
N LEU A 53 -3.94 -4.94 -16.11
CA LEU A 53 -3.04 -3.86 -15.71
C LEU A 53 -3.61 -2.45 -16.00
N PHE A 54 -4.48 -2.31 -17.01
CA PHE A 54 -5.10 -1.03 -17.36
C PHE A 54 -6.35 -0.71 -16.53
N VAL A 55 -7.23 -1.68 -16.25
CA VAL A 55 -8.48 -1.45 -15.49
C VAL A 55 -8.20 -1.18 -14.01
N GLY A 56 -7.12 -1.74 -13.45
CA GLY A 56 -6.66 -1.39 -12.09
C GLY A 56 -6.00 0.00 -11.97
N ASN A 57 -5.86 0.75 -13.07
CA ASN A 57 -5.17 2.04 -13.10
C ASN A 57 -6.04 3.23 -13.58
N ILE A 58 -7.32 3.01 -13.88
CA ILE A 58 -8.20 4.09 -14.41
C ILE A 58 -8.49 5.16 -13.33
N ASP A 59 -8.38 4.80 -12.04
CA ASP A 59 -8.49 5.77 -10.94
C ASP A 59 -7.35 6.81 -10.91
N ASN A 60 -6.21 6.52 -11.56
CA ASN A 60 -5.07 7.43 -11.62
C ASN A 60 -5.12 8.45 -12.77
N PHE A 61 -5.94 8.22 -13.80
CA PHE A 61 -5.96 9.09 -15.00
C PHE A 61 -6.58 10.48 -14.72
N GLY A 62 -7.54 10.57 -13.79
CA GLY A 62 -8.12 11.84 -13.37
C GLY A 62 -7.14 12.70 -12.55
N MET A 63 -6.26 12.06 -11.79
CA MET A 63 -5.28 12.73 -10.91
C MET A 63 -4.15 13.39 -11.70
N ASP A 64 -3.68 12.77 -12.77
CA ASP A 64 -2.60 13.35 -13.62
C ASP A 64 -3.08 14.64 -14.32
N LEU A 65 -4.32 14.65 -14.80
CA LEU A 65 -4.97 15.87 -15.30
C LEU A 65 -5.19 16.90 -14.19
N ALA A 66 -5.61 16.48 -12.98
CA ALA A 66 -5.76 17.39 -11.85
C ALA A 66 -4.42 18.02 -11.44
N GLN A 67 -3.32 17.25 -11.36
CA GLN A 67 -1.97 17.76 -11.11
C GLN A 67 -1.50 18.72 -12.21
N GLN A 68 -1.80 18.41 -13.48
CA GLN A 68 -1.42 19.28 -14.60
C GLN A 68 -2.15 20.64 -14.58
N PHE A 69 -3.39 20.70 -14.08
CA PHE A 69 -4.18 21.94 -14.04
C PHE A 69 -4.15 22.67 -12.69
N LEU A 70 -3.97 21.96 -11.58
CA LEU A 70 -3.99 22.52 -10.21
C LEU A 70 -2.57 22.64 -9.61
N GLY A 71 -1.55 22.07 -10.25
CA GLY A 71 -0.18 22.05 -9.74
C GLY A 71 -0.09 21.35 -8.38
N ASP A 72 0.75 21.89 -7.49
CA ASP A 72 0.89 21.46 -6.10
C ASP A 72 -0.45 21.44 -5.33
N GLU A 73 -1.50 22.13 -5.82
CA GLU A 73 -2.80 22.17 -5.15
C GLU A 73 -3.63 20.90 -5.39
N ALA A 74 -3.29 20.08 -6.39
CA ALA A 74 -3.91 18.77 -6.59
C ALA A 74 -3.59 17.80 -5.44
N ASP A 75 -2.38 17.88 -4.89
CA ASP A 75 -1.97 17.06 -3.74
C ASP A 75 -2.71 17.47 -2.44
N ARG A 76 -3.40 18.63 -2.46
CA ARG A 76 -4.27 19.09 -1.38
C ARG A 76 -5.69 18.55 -1.48
N ILE A 77 -6.05 17.87 -2.58
CA ILE A 77 -7.32 17.14 -2.67
C ILE A 77 -7.15 15.86 -1.87
N GLN A 78 -7.90 15.74 -0.77
CA GLN A 78 -7.87 14.54 0.06
C GLN A 78 -8.30 13.32 -0.74
N GLN A 79 -7.35 12.40 -0.96
CA GLN A 79 -7.62 11.10 -1.54
C GLN A 79 -8.22 10.21 -0.46
N THR A 80 -9.31 9.52 -0.79
CA THR A 80 -9.94 8.56 0.11
C THR A 80 -10.17 7.22 -0.56
N THR A 81 -9.90 6.15 0.18
CA THR A 81 -10.12 4.76 -0.24
C THR A 81 -10.84 3.99 0.86
N GLU A 82 -11.54 2.93 0.46
CA GLU A 82 -12.07 1.94 1.39
C GLU A 82 -10.90 1.15 1.99
N PHE A 83 -11.09 0.67 3.22
CA PHE A 83 -10.19 -0.29 3.85
C PHE A 83 -10.91 -1.65 4.01
N SER A 84 -10.15 -2.75 4.09
CA SER A 84 -10.74 -4.10 4.14
C SER A 84 -11.27 -4.55 5.52
N GLY A 85 -10.87 -3.88 6.61
CA GLY A 85 -11.24 -4.21 7.99
C GLY A 85 -12.69 -3.89 8.40
N ASN A 86 -13.10 -4.37 9.59
CA ASN A 86 -14.42 -4.07 10.18
C ASN A 86 -14.38 -2.75 10.97
N PRO A 87 -15.14 -1.70 10.61
CA PRO A 87 -15.12 -0.43 11.34
C PRO A 87 -15.55 -0.51 12.81
N ALA A 88 -16.34 -1.52 13.19
CA ALA A 88 -16.79 -1.72 14.57
C ALA A 88 -15.78 -2.47 15.46
N ALA A 89 -14.76 -3.07 14.86
CA ALA A 89 -13.68 -3.81 15.52
C ALA A 89 -12.42 -3.71 14.64
N PHE A 90 -11.99 -2.48 14.41
CA PHE A 90 -10.86 -2.15 13.55
C PHE A 90 -9.57 -2.53 14.26
N ASP A 91 -8.85 -3.51 13.71
CA ASP A 91 -7.53 -3.92 14.18
C ASP A 91 -6.47 -3.02 13.53
N VAL A 92 -5.89 -2.13 14.33
CA VAL A 92 -4.91 -1.13 13.88
C VAL A 92 -3.70 -1.79 13.23
N LEU A 93 -3.17 -2.85 13.82
CA LEU A 93 -1.91 -3.43 13.33
C LEU A 93 -2.13 -4.37 12.16
N ALA A 94 -3.25 -5.08 12.12
CA ALA A 94 -3.62 -5.89 10.96
C ALA A 94 -3.83 -5.03 9.70
N MET A 95 -4.21 -3.77 9.88
CA MET A 95 -4.45 -2.81 8.79
C MET A 95 -3.20 -2.06 8.33
N LEU A 96 -2.08 -2.18 9.06
CA LEU A 96 -0.82 -1.50 8.73
C LEU A 96 -0.30 -1.81 7.30
N PRO A 97 -0.28 -3.06 6.81
CA PRO A 97 0.19 -3.34 5.44
C PRO A 97 -0.65 -2.64 4.36
N GLU A 98 -1.96 -2.54 4.56
CA GLU A 98 -2.86 -1.86 3.63
C GLU A 98 -2.66 -0.34 3.67
N ALA A 99 -2.52 0.23 4.88
CA ALA A 99 -2.18 1.64 5.05
C ALA A 99 -0.83 1.98 4.41
N GLN A 100 0.17 1.12 4.55
CA GLN A 100 1.49 1.30 3.91
C GLN A 100 1.41 1.21 2.39
N ALA A 101 0.65 0.25 1.85
CA ALA A 101 0.40 0.17 0.41
C ALA A 101 -0.28 1.44 -0.11
N TYR A 102 -1.24 1.99 0.64
CA TYR A 102 -1.94 3.23 0.30
C TYR A 102 -1.04 4.47 0.43
N ALA A 103 -0.10 4.49 1.37
CA ALA A 103 0.90 5.54 1.49
C ALA A 103 1.77 5.65 0.21
N GLY A 104 2.06 4.51 -0.41
CA GLY A 104 2.74 4.37 -1.69
C GLY A 104 4.11 3.71 -1.59
N GLU A 105 4.64 3.27 -2.73
CA GLU A 105 5.93 2.57 -2.79
C GLU A 105 7.07 3.41 -2.20
N GLY A 106 7.91 2.76 -1.39
CA GLY A 106 9.05 3.39 -0.69
C GLY A 106 8.68 4.16 0.57
N ALA A 107 7.40 4.21 0.96
CA ALA A 107 6.99 4.78 2.23
C ALA A 107 7.33 3.82 3.38
N GLN A 108 8.03 4.34 4.40
CA GLN A 108 8.44 3.61 5.60
C GLN A 108 7.72 4.20 6.81
N LEU A 109 7.32 3.35 7.76
CA LEU A 109 6.58 3.79 8.95
C LEU A 109 7.46 4.68 9.83
N SER A 110 6.86 5.72 10.42
CA SER A 110 7.48 6.56 11.44
C SER A 110 6.67 6.62 12.74
N GLU A 111 5.35 6.54 12.67
CA GLU A 111 4.48 6.64 13.85
C GLU A 111 3.10 6.00 13.58
N ILE A 112 2.49 5.44 14.62
CA ILE A 112 1.07 5.08 14.67
C ILE A 112 0.44 5.79 15.87
N ASP A 113 -0.59 6.62 15.65
CA ASP A 113 -1.34 7.27 16.72
C ASP A 113 -2.82 6.86 16.68
N SER A 114 -3.28 6.17 17.72
CA SER A 114 -4.57 5.47 17.76
C SER A 114 -5.39 5.87 18.96
N TYR A 115 -6.62 6.36 18.73
CA TYR A 115 -7.53 6.85 19.77
C TYR A 115 -8.60 5.82 20.13
N PHE A 116 -8.91 5.71 21.41
CA PHE A 116 -9.97 4.84 21.96
C PHE A 116 -9.83 3.34 21.58
N VAL A 117 -8.62 2.81 21.70
CA VAL A 117 -8.32 1.38 21.59
C VAL A 117 -8.88 0.65 22.82
N SER A 118 -9.67 -0.40 22.58
CA SER A 118 -10.24 -1.27 23.62
C SER A 118 -9.23 -2.30 24.11
N ALA A 119 -9.53 -2.96 25.24
CA ALA A 119 -8.65 -3.96 25.84
C ALA A 119 -8.34 -5.18 24.95
N ASP A 120 -9.15 -5.45 23.93
CA ASP A 120 -8.89 -6.50 22.93
C ASP A 120 -7.95 -6.05 21.79
N GLY A 121 -7.43 -4.82 21.86
CA GLY A 121 -6.54 -4.24 20.86
C GLY A 121 -7.23 -3.62 19.65
N THR A 122 -8.58 -3.63 19.60
CA THR A 122 -9.34 -3.08 18.48
C THR A 122 -9.95 -1.71 18.78
N GLN A 123 -10.37 -1.01 17.72
CA GLN A 123 -11.10 0.26 17.79
C GLN A 123 -12.51 0.13 17.23
N ASN A 124 -13.45 0.87 17.79
CA ASN A 124 -14.79 1.00 17.24
C ASN A 124 -15.02 2.41 16.69
N PHE A 125 -14.93 2.57 15.37
CA PHE A 125 -15.16 3.87 14.72
C PHE A 125 -16.63 4.30 14.71
N ALA A 126 -17.57 3.39 14.99
CA ALA A 126 -18.99 3.72 15.11
C ALA A 126 -19.39 4.15 16.54
N ALA A 127 -18.46 4.14 17.50
CA ALA A 127 -18.72 4.61 18.84
C ALA A 127 -18.85 6.14 18.87
N ASP A 128 -19.78 6.64 19.69
CA ASP A 128 -20.08 8.07 19.84
C ASP A 128 -19.11 8.73 20.83
N TYR A 129 -17.82 8.78 20.45
CA TYR A 129 -16.78 9.47 21.19
C TYR A 129 -16.62 10.93 20.73
N GLU A 130 -16.23 11.81 21.65
CA GLU A 130 -15.83 13.19 21.35
C GLU A 130 -14.40 13.43 21.91
N PRO A 131 -13.37 13.59 21.05
CA PRO A 131 -13.44 13.50 19.59
C PRO A 131 -13.73 12.07 19.08
N PRO A 132 -14.11 11.89 17.80
CA PRO A 132 -14.32 10.56 17.23
C PRO A 132 -13.06 9.69 17.26
N ALA A 133 -13.25 8.37 17.32
CA ALA A 133 -12.15 7.42 17.20
C ALA A 133 -11.49 7.50 15.82
N ARG A 134 -10.16 7.42 15.83
CA ARG A 134 -9.33 7.50 14.63
C ARG A 134 -8.00 6.81 14.86
N THR A 135 -7.37 6.43 13.77
CA THR A 135 -5.97 6.02 13.75
C THR A 135 -5.23 6.81 12.68
N THR A 136 -4.03 7.30 12.98
CA THR A 136 -3.15 7.94 12.01
C THR A 136 -1.88 7.11 11.88
N TYR A 137 -1.61 6.60 10.68
CA TYR A 137 -0.31 6.05 10.31
C TYR A 137 0.50 7.16 9.65
N THR A 138 1.64 7.50 10.22
CA THR A 138 2.58 8.44 9.60
C THR A 138 3.70 7.64 8.95
N PHE A 139 3.93 7.91 7.67
CA PHE A 139 5.01 7.37 6.88
C PHE A 139 5.94 8.48 6.40
N ILE A 140 7.20 8.12 6.15
CA ILE A 140 8.20 8.98 5.54
C ILE A 140 8.68 8.32 4.24
N LYS A 141 8.81 9.12 3.19
CA LYS A 141 9.34 8.71 1.90
C LYS A 141 10.49 9.60 1.48
N THR A 142 11.61 9.02 1.05
CA THR A 142 12.70 9.76 0.41
C THR A 142 12.30 10.14 -1.02
N VAL A 143 12.45 11.42 -1.36
CA VAL A 143 12.10 12.00 -2.65
C VAL A 143 13.25 12.87 -3.17
N PRO A 144 13.36 13.06 -4.50
CA PRO A 144 14.33 14.01 -5.04
C PRO A 144 14.04 15.44 -4.56
N PRO A 145 15.05 16.32 -4.55
CA PRO A 145 14.84 17.73 -4.26
C PRO A 145 13.79 18.35 -5.20
N PRO A 146 12.84 19.16 -4.69
CA PRO A 146 11.91 19.87 -5.55
C PRO A 146 12.66 20.85 -6.47
N GLU A 147 12.12 21.13 -7.65
CA GLU A 147 12.80 21.95 -8.68
C GLU A 147 13.22 23.34 -8.16
N ASN A 148 12.44 23.90 -7.24
CA ASN A 148 12.66 25.21 -6.62
C ASN A 148 13.33 25.12 -5.23
N ALA A 149 13.93 23.98 -4.89
CA ALA A 149 14.67 23.82 -3.64
C ALA A 149 15.83 24.83 -3.56
N PRO A 150 16.03 25.51 -2.41
CA PRO A 150 17.27 26.24 -2.17
C PRO A 150 18.47 25.31 -2.31
N PRO A 151 19.66 25.83 -2.69
CA PRO A 151 20.89 25.05 -2.69
C PRO A 151 21.29 24.75 -1.24
N THR A 152 20.77 23.66 -0.70
CA THR A 152 21.00 23.18 0.67
C THR A 152 22.23 22.29 0.77
N GLY A 153 22.72 21.78 -0.37
CA GLY A 153 23.83 20.80 -0.41
C GLY A 153 23.42 19.41 0.05
N VAL A 154 22.11 19.14 0.19
CA VAL A 154 21.58 17.79 0.42
C VAL A 154 21.02 17.21 -0.87
N ASP A 155 21.31 15.94 -1.11
CA ASP A 155 20.84 15.21 -2.29
C ASP A 155 19.46 14.57 -2.07
N GLU A 156 19.02 14.48 -0.81
CA GLU A 156 17.80 13.77 -0.41
C GLU A 156 16.83 14.70 0.33
N TYR A 157 15.55 14.62 -0.04
CA TYR A 157 14.45 15.26 0.65
C TYR A 157 13.51 14.20 1.19
N TYR A 158 12.75 14.55 2.21
CA TYR A 158 11.83 13.67 2.92
C TYR A 158 10.42 14.21 2.80
N GLN A 159 9.49 13.33 2.49
CA GLN A 159 8.09 13.65 2.38
C GLN A 159 7.30 12.85 3.43
N GLN A 160 6.58 13.56 4.30
CA GLN A 160 5.66 12.92 5.25
C GLN A 160 4.36 12.55 4.53
N ILE A 161 3.87 11.36 4.77
CA ILE A 161 2.59 10.87 4.24
C ILE A 161 1.78 10.39 5.43
N LYS A 162 0.62 11.00 5.68
CA LYS A 162 -0.31 10.57 6.73
C LYS A 162 -1.44 9.79 6.09
N VAL A 163 -1.73 8.62 6.64
CA VAL A 163 -2.90 7.81 6.32
C VAL A 163 -3.79 7.74 7.56
N GLU A 164 -4.93 8.41 7.52
CA GLU A 164 -5.91 8.43 8.61
C GLU A 164 -7.00 7.38 8.35
N ALA A 165 -7.20 6.47 9.31
CA ALA A 165 -8.32 5.55 9.37
C ALA A 165 -9.44 6.14 10.22
N LEU A 166 -10.65 6.19 9.65
CA LEU A 166 -11.82 6.85 10.21
C LEU A 166 -13.09 6.07 9.87
N ASN A 167 -14.20 6.41 10.51
CA ASN A 167 -15.49 5.80 10.18
C ASN A 167 -15.87 6.09 8.70
N PRO A 168 -16.12 5.06 7.87
CA PRO A 168 -16.59 5.26 6.51
C PRO A 168 -17.93 5.98 6.46
N GLY A 169 -18.11 6.86 5.47
CA GLY A 169 -19.33 7.66 5.28
C GLY A 169 -19.33 9.02 6.00
N GLU A 170 -18.37 9.28 6.89
CA GLU A 170 -18.19 10.61 7.47
C GLU A 170 -17.92 11.64 6.39
N THR A 171 -18.68 12.73 6.38
CA THR A 171 -18.48 13.83 5.43
C THR A 171 -17.84 15.01 6.15
N ARG A 172 -16.75 15.55 5.57
CA ARG A 172 -16.02 16.70 6.10
C ARG A 172 -16.05 17.84 5.11
N HIS A 173 -16.20 19.06 5.64
CA HIS A 173 -16.07 20.28 4.86
C HIS A 173 -14.61 20.72 4.90
N ILE A 174 -13.99 20.84 3.74
CA ILE A 174 -12.61 21.28 3.60
C ILE A 174 -12.62 22.68 3.00
N THR A 175 -12.05 23.62 3.75
CA THR A 175 -11.74 24.95 3.26
C THR A 175 -10.22 25.13 3.24
N SER A 176 -9.65 25.37 2.07
CA SER A 176 -8.24 25.68 1.92
C SER A 176 -8.07 27.04 1.25
N ARG A 177 -7.19 27.87 1.82
CA ARG A 177 -6.81 29.17 1.27
C ARG A 177 -5.31 29.16 1.00
N GLY A 178 -4.92 29.33 -0.27
CA GLY A 178 -3.53 29.34 -0.70
C GLY A 178 -3.36 30.24 -1.91
N GLY A 179 -2.47 31.24 -1.82
CA GLY A 179 -2.24 32.19 -2.92
C GLY A 179 -3.53 32.90 -3.37
N SER A 180 -3.84 32.81 -4.66
CA SER A 180 -5.04 33.40 -5.29
C SER A 180 -6.21 32.42 -5.44
N VAL A 181 -6.14 31.22 -4.85
CA VAL A 181 -7.18 30.18 -4.98
C VAL A 181 -7.79 29.89 -3.60
N ASN A 182 -9.12 29.88 -3.54
CA ASN A 182 -9.89 29.38 -2.41
C ASN A 182 -10.56 28.07 -2.84
N LEU A 183 -10.26 26.98 -2.16
CA LEU A 183 -10.92 25.69 -2.35
C LEU A 183 -11.94 25.48 -1.24
N ASP A 184 -13.17 25.16 -1.62
CA ASP A 184 -14.30 24.88 -0.74
C ASP A 184 -15.03 23.67 -1.32
N TYR A 185 -14.94 22.53 -0.63
CA TYR A 185 -15.58 21.28 -1.08
C TYR A 185 -15.87 20.35 0.09
N TRP A 186 -16.82 19.43 -0.14
CA TRP A 186 -17.16 18.36 0.80
C TRP A 186 -16.53 17.05 0.32
N VAL A 187 -15.94 16.31 1.25
CA VAL A 187 -15.40 14.96 1.00
C VAL A 187 -16.10 13.99 1.93
N THR A 188 -16.59 12.89 1.36
CA THR A 188 -17.06 11.74 2.14
C THR A 188 -15.91 10.74 2.24
N ASN A 189 -15.44 10.49 3.46
CA ASN A 189 -14.43 9.49 3.74
C ASN A 189 -14.96 8.09 3.40
N LYS A 190 -14.14 7.29 2.72
CA LYS A 190 -14.41 5.88 2.41
C LYS A 190 -13.77 4.91 3.40
N GLY A 191 -12.91 5.39 4.30
CA GLY A 191 -12.24 4.59 5.31
C GLY A 191 -10.87 5.18 5.63
N PHE A 192 -9.97 5.13 4.65
CA PHE A 192 -8.67 5.81 4.70
C PHE A 192 -8.72 7.18 4.01
N ILE A 193 -8.05 8.16 4.61
CA ILE A 193 -7.72 9.45 4.01
C ILE A 193 -6.20 9.57 3.93
N ARG A 194 -5.68 10.00 2.78
CA ARG A 194 -4.24 10.23 2.58
C ARG A 194 -3.96 11.72 2.44
N SER A 195 -2.98 12.18 3.21
CA SER A 195 -2.45 13.55 3.16
C SER A 195 -0.95 13.49 2.94
N ILE A 196 -0.44 14.26 1.97
CA ILE A 196 0.98 14.31 1.64
C ILE A 196 1.53 15.68 2.04
N GLY A 197 2.59 15.70 2.84
CA GLY A 197 3.30 16.91 3.24
C GLY A 197 4.24 17.41 2.14
N SER A 198 4.67 18.68 2.26
CA SER A 198 5.72 19.22 1.39
C SER A 198 7.07 18.54 1.67
N PRO A 199 7.90 18.28 0.65
CA PRO A 199 9.25 17.76 0.86
C PRO A 199 10.12 18.68 1.73
N THR A 200 10.86 18.11 2.68
CA THR A 200 11.78 18.82 3.57
C THR A 200 13.19 18.24 3.50
N ALA A 201 14.21 19.08 3.64
CA ALA A 201 15.61 18.64 3.65
C ALA A 201 15.99 17.83 4.92
N ARG A 202 15.14 17.83 5.94
CA ARG A 202 15.30 17.07 7.18
C ARG A 202 14.12 16.11 7.33
N ALA A 203 14.40 14.87 7.70
CA ALA A 203 13.35 13.90 8.01
C ALA A 203 12.49 14.40 9.17
N PRO A 204 11.15 14.33 9.06
CA PRO A 204 10.23 14.81 10.09
C PRO A 204 10.13 13.88 11.31
N GLY A 205 10.73 12.68 11.25
CA GLY A 205 10.78 11.68 12.31
C GLY A 205 11.80 10.59 11.95
N GLU A 206 11.92 9.55 12.79
CA GLU A 206 12.75 8.39 12.50
C GLU A 206 11.97 7.30 11.73
N PHE A 207 12.70 6.44 11.02
CA PHE A 207 12.11 5.26 10.41
C PHE A 207 12.06 4.15 11.44
N ILE A 208 10.90 3.54 11.63
CA ILE A 208 10.69 2.47 12.61
C ILE A 208 10.23 1.19 11.94
N ASP A 209 10.57 0.07 12.57
CA ASP A 209 10.03 -1.23 12.19
C ASP A 209 8.56 -1.37 12.62
N ALA A 210 7.83 -2.26 11.96
CA ALA A 210 6.47 -2.58 12.36
C ALA A 210 6.44 -3.07 13.83
N PRO A 211 5.39 -2.72 14.60
CA PRO A 211 5.30 -3.14 15.99
C PRO A 211 5.38 -4.66 16.13
N SER A 212 6.20 -5.11 17.08
CA SER A 212 6.39 -6.54 17.37
C SER A 212 5.23 -7.15 18.17
N CYS A 213 4.47 -6.32 18.89
CA CYS A 213 3.35 -6.73 19.73
C CYS A 213 2.04 -6.13 19.27
N SER A 214 0.96 -6.82 19.60
CA SER A 214 -0.38 -6.29 19.41
C SER A 214 -0.72 -5.24 20.46
N PHE A 215 -1.66 -4.35 20.14
CA PHE A 215 -2.24 -3.47 21.16
C PHE A 215 -2.97 -4.23 22.27
N ALA A 216 -3.43 -5.47 22.01
CA ALA A 216 -3.98 -6.34 23.04
C ALA A 216 -2.90 -6.77 24.07
N ASP A 217 -1.67 -7.04 23.62
CA ASP A 217 -0.55 -7.37 24.50
C ASP A 217 -0.18 -6.19 25.41
N ILE A 218 -0.15 -4.97 24.84
CA ILE A 218 0.07 -3.73 25.59
C ILE A 218 -1.04 -3.53 26.64
N TRP A 219 -2.29 -3.76 26.25
CA TRP A 219 -3.43 -3.70 27.16
C TRP A 219 -3.34 -4.73 28.29
N GLN A 220 -2.93 -5.97 27.98
CA GLN A 220 -2.75 -7.00 29.00
C GLN A 220 -1.75 -6.54 30.07
N LYS A 221 -0.63 -5.91 29.65
CA LYS A 221 0.35 -5.33 30.57
C LYS A 221 -0.20 -4.16 31.37
N ALA A 222 -1.01 -3.29 30.77
CA ALA A 222 -1.69 -2.22 31.49
C ALA A 222 -2.68 -2.76 32.54
N ILE A 223 -3.40 -3.85 32.26
CA ILE A 223 -4.32 -4.48 33.22
C ILE A 223 -3.53 -5.07 34.41
N GLU A 224 -2.34 -5.62 34.17
CA GLU A 224 -1.44 -6.10 35.24
C GLU A 224 -1.03 -4.97 36.22
N THR A 225 -1.05 -3.70 35.80
CA THR A 225 -0.80 -2.53 36.67
C THR A 225 -2.07 -2.00 37.37
N GLY A 226 -3.22 -2.63 37.12
CA GLY A 226 -4.50 -2.29 37.76
C GLY A 226 -5.42 -1.39 36.92
N VAL A 227 -5.11 -1.19 35.63
CA VAL A 227 -6.00 -0.48 34.70
C VAL A 227 -7.28 -1.31 34.46
N SER A 228 -8.43 -0.64 34.40
CA SER A 228 -9.71 -1.29 34.10
C SER A 228 -9.79 -1.72 32.63
N SER A 229 -10.18 -2.97 32.37
CA SER A 229 -10.39 -3.51 31.02
C SER A 229 -11.61 -2.92 30.30
N GLU A 230 -12.48 -2.19 31.01
CA GLU A 230 -13.64 -1.50 30.43
C GLU A 230 -13.30 -0.10 29.88
N ALA A 231 -12.09 0.39 30.12
CA ALA A 231 -11.64 1.68 29.60
C ALA A 231 -11.19 1.58 28.14
N ALA A 232 -11.09 2.73 27.49
CA ALA A 232 -10.48 2.89 26.17
C ALA A 232 -9.23 3.76 26.31
N ALA A 233 -8.16 3.42 25.60
CA ALA A 233 -6.88 4.08 25.69
C ALA A 233 -6.50 4.73 24.36
N ASN A 234 -5.70 5.78 24.44
CA ASN A 234 -4.93 6.26 23.30
C ASN A 234 -3.58 5.54 23.34
N ILE A 235 -3.20 4.95 22.21
CA ILE A 235 -1.93 4.23 22.07
C ILE A 235 -1.17 4.85 20.92
N THR A 236 0.04 5.33 21.21
CA THR A 236 0.99 5.78 20.19
C THR A 236 2.13 4.78 20.11
N TYR A 237 2.60 4.45 18.90
CA TYR A 237 3.82 3.69 18.66
C TYR A 237 4.77 4.48 17.76
N ASP A 238 5.98 4.74 18.24
CA ASP A 238 7.03 5.52 17.57
C ASP A 238 8.43 4.95 17.88
N GLU A 239 9.51 5.73 17.64
CA GLU A 239 10.89 5.28 17.89
C GLU A 239 11.17 4.91 19.36
N ASP A 240 10.43 5.50 20.31
CA ASP A 240 10.61 5.27 21.74
C ASP A 240 9.85 4.01 22.23
N GLY A 241 9.02 3.40 21.38
CA GLY A 241 8.18 2.25 21.71
C GLY A 241 6.70 2.63 21.78
N TYR A 242 5.98 2.18 22.81
CA TYR A 242 4.55 2.43 22.97
C TYR A 242 4.27 3.40 24.10
N ARG A 243 3.45 4.42 23.83
CA ARG A 243 2.83 5.27 24.86
C ARG A 243 1.36 4.90 25.01
N PHE A 244 0.96 4.54 26.22
CA PHE A 244 -0.41 4.16 26.56
C PHE A 244 -1.01 5.18 27.51
N GLN A 245 -2.13 5.78 27.12
CA GLN A 245 -2.77 6.85 27.88
C GLN A 245 -4.27 6.62 28.05
N ILE A 246 -4.79 6.80 29.26
CA ILE A 246 -6.23 6.94 29.51
C ILE A 246 -6.46 8.30 30.19
N SER A 247 -6.75 9.32 29.38
CA SER A 247 -6.86 10.71 29.83
C SER A 247 -7.88 10.92 30.94
N THR A 248 -9.01 10.19 30.91
CA THR A 248 -10.07 10.30 31.93
C THR A 248 -9.66 9.75 33.29
N LEU A 249 -8.71 8.82 33.32
CA LEU A 249 -8.23 8.17 34.55
C LEU A 249 -6.84 8.69 34.98
N GLY A 250 -6.22 9.56 34.19
CA GLY A 250 -4.86 10.05 34.45
C GLY A 250 -3.79 8.96 34.33
N VAL A 251 -4.07 7.87 33.61
CA VAL A 251 -3.13 6.76 33.42
C VAL A 251 -2.18 7.10 32.29
N TRP A 252 -0.88 6.97 32.55
CA TRP A 252 0.20 7.08 31.58
C TRP A 252 1.24 5.99 31.81
N LEU A 253 1.41 5.12 30.81
CA LEU A 253 2.37 4.02 30.80
C LEU A 253 3.22 4.11 29.53
N GLU A 254 4.50 3.75 29.64
CA GLU A 254 5.40 3.64 28.49
C GLU A 254 5.96 2.22 28.43
N PHE A 255 6.08 1.70 27.21
CA PHE A 255 6.62 0.38 26.93
C PHE A 255 7.70 0.52 25.86
N ASP A 256 8.76 -0.28 25.95
CA ASP A 256 9.73 -0.39 24.87
C ASP A 256 9.16 -1.16 23.66
N GLN A 257 9.95 -1.25 22.58
CA GLN A 257 9.59 -1.99 21.36
C GLN A 257 9.47 -3.51 21.58
N ASP A 258 9.98 -4.03 22.71
CA ASP A 258 9.84 -5.42 23.16
C ASP A 258 8.67 -5.59 24.15
N CYS A 259 7.85 -4.54 24.33
CA CYS A 259 6.60 -4.52 25.08
C CYS A 259 6.78 -4.71 26.59
N ASN A 260 7.98 -4.39 27.08
CA ASN A 260 8.26 -4.30 28.50
C ASN A 260 7.91 -2.91 29.00
N LEU A 261 7.24 -2.85 30.15
CA LEU A 261 6.92 -1.60 30.83
C LEU A 261 8.21 -0.90 31.26
N THR A 262 8.45 0.32 30.75
CA THR A 262 9.62 1.14 31.07
C THR A 262 9.28 2.27 32.04
N LEU A 263 8.06 2.82 31.96
CA LEU A 263 7.57 3.88 32.84
C LEU A 263 6.14 3.64 33.29
N ASP A 264 5.89 3.83 34.58
CA ASP A 264 4.54 3.89 35.16
C ASP A 264 4.40 5.15 36.02
N MET A 265 3.84 6.20 35.43
CA MET A 265 3.69 7.48 36.13
C MET A 265 2.69 7.42 37.29
N ASN A 266 1.80 6.43 37.33
CA ASN A 266 0.83 6.28 38.42
C ASN A 266 1.51 5.90 39.74
N ASN A 267 2.71 5.30 39.65
CA ASN A 267 3.48 4.83 40.80
C ASN A 267 4.61 5.77 41.22
N LEU A 268 4.89 6.86 40.47
CA LEU A 268 5.93 7.83 40.82
C LEU A 268 5.54 8.81 41.96
N GLY A 269 4.26 8.83 42.36
CA GLY A 269 3.72 9.74 43.36
C GLY A 269 3.28 9.11 44.69
N ARG A 270 3.60 7.84 44.94
CA ARG A 270 3.29 7.12 46.20
C ARG A 270 4.56 6.82 46.98
#